data_AF-A0A944N6A5-F1
#
_entry.id   AF-A0A944N6A5-F1
#
_cell.length_a   1.000
_cell.length_b   1.000
_cell.length_c   1.000
_cell.angle_alpha   90.00
_cell.angle_beta   90.00
_cell.angle_gamma   90.00
#
_symmetry.space_group_name_H-M   'P 1'
#
loop_
_entity.id
_entity.type
_entity.pdbx_description
1 polymer ?
#
loop_
_entity_poly.entity_id
_entity_poly.type
_entity_poly.pdbx_seq_one_letter_code
_entity_poly.pdbx_strand_id
1 'polypeptide(L)'
;MGNEMIDTLKYSKKLEESGVPPEQAEAHVYLLADLLESNLAKRRDVQGVDKNIEFLRAETKRDIQGVERNIEVLRAETKKDIQGVERNIEVLRAETKKDIQGVERNIEVLRAETKRDIQDVKKEIEIMGHKLTIKMGAMGVTGVALLTAIQKLL
;
A
#
# COMPACT_ATOMS: atom_id res chain seq x y z
N MET A 1 40.22 39.82 11.17
CA MET A 1 40.59 40.74 10.08
C MET A 1 40.80 42.12 10.69
N GLY A 2 41.96 42.72 10.47
CA GLY A 2 42.42 43.95 11.14
C GLY A 2 41.46 45.11 10.97
N ASN A 3 41.34 45.97 11.98
CA ASN A 3 40.59 47.22 11.88
C ASN A 3 41.52 48.26 11.27
N GLU A 4 41.91 48.07 10.01
CA GLU A 4 42.59 49.12 9.25
C GLU A 4 41.50 50.09 8.81
N MET A 5 41.09 50.99 9.72
CA MET A 5 40.51 52.26 9.28
C MET A 5 41.51 52.90 8.33
N ILE A 6 41.02 53.44 7.22
CA ILE A 6 41.86 54.22 6.33
C ILE A 6 42.47 55.35 7.15
N ASP A 7 43.79 55.40 7.18
CA ASP A 7 44.54 56.49 7.76
C ASP A 7 44.42 57.70 6.82
N THR A 8 43.35 58.47 7.03
CA THR A 8 43.00 59.65 6.23
C THR A 8 44.12 60.68 6.25
N LEU A 9 44.84 60.80 7.36
CA LEU A 9 45.97 61.71 7.51
C LEU A 9 47.18 61.25 6.67
N LYS A 10 47.52 59.96 6.71
CA LYS A 10 48.58 59.40 5.88
C LYS A 10 48.24 59.45 4.39
N TYR A 11 46.96 59.30 4.04
CA TYR A 11 46.48 59.43 2.66
C TYR A 11 46.56 60.89 2.17
N SER A 12 46.14 61.86 2.98
CA SER A 12 46.26 63.30 2.66
C SER A 12 47.71 63.72 2.45
N LYS A 13 48.60 63.38 3.39
CA LYS A 13 50.04 63.70 3.29
C LYS A 13 50.67 63.16 2.01
N LYS A 14 50.27 61.96 1.59
CA LYS A 14 50.80 61.35 0.36
C LYS A 14 50.31 62.04 -0.92
N LEU A 15 49.10 62.61 -0.90
CA LEU A 15 48.59 63.45 -1.99
C LEU A 15 49.35 64.78 -2.05
N GLU A 16 49.60 65.41 -0.90
CA GLU A 16 50.40 66.63 -0.80
C GLU A 16 51.85 66.43 -1.28
N GLU A 17 52.49 65.34 -0.85
CA GLU A 17 53.83 64.93 -1.33
C GLU A 17 53.88 64.69 -2.84
N SER A 18 52.73 64.37 -3.45
CA SER A 18 52.58 64.17 -4.90
C SER A 18 52.22 65.46 -5.66
N GLY A 19 52.18 66.62 -4.97
CA GLY A 19 51.94 67.93 -5.56
C GLY A 19 50.47 68.38 -5.58
N VAL A 20 49.56 67.67 -4.92
CA VAL A 20 48.16 68.10 -4.75
C VAL A 20 48.10 69.18 -3.66
N PRO A 21 47.43 70.33 -3.89
CA PRO A 21 47.24 71.34 -2.85
C PRO A 21 46.54 70.78 -1.61
N PRO A 22 46.89 71.24 -0.39
CA PRO A 22 46.34 70.70 0.86
C PRO A 22 44.81 70.64 0.89
N GLU A 23 44.14 71.69 0.43
CA GLU A 23 42.67 71.77 0.42
C GLU A 23 42.03 70.75 -0.54
N GLN A 24 42.71 70.45 -1.64
CA GLN A 24 42.25 69.44 -2.61
C GLN A 24 42.53 68.01 -2.10
N ALA A 25 43.66 67.81 -1.42
CA ALA A 25 44.00 66.53 -0.80
C ALA A 25 42.96 66.15 0.27
N GLU A 26 42.61 67.08 1.15
CA GLU A 26 41.55 66.88 2.16
C GLU A 26 40.19 66.55 1.53
N ALA A 27 39.79 67.28 0.47
CA ALA A 27 38.53 67.01 -0.22
C ALA A 27 38.48 65.61 -0.84
N HIS A 28 39.59 65.14 -1.43
CA HIS A 28 39.69 63.78 -1.97
C HIS A 28 39.59 62.71 -0.88
N VAL A 29 40.28 62.90 0.25
CA VAL A 29 40.27 61.97 1.38
C VAL A 29 38.86 61.88 1.98
N TYR A 30 38.19 63.02 2.13
CA TYR A 30 36.84 63.09 2.69
C TYR A 30 35.82 62.38 1.81
N LEU A 31 35.82 62.65 0.50
CA LEU A 31 34.92 61.97 -0.45
C LEU A 31 35.18 60.46 -0.49
N LEU A 32 36.44 60.03 -0.44
CA LEU A 32 36.78 58.60 -0.42
C LEU A 32 36.31 57.94 0.89
N ALA A 33 36.50 58.58 2.03
CA ALA A 33 36.04 58.08 3.33
C ALA A 33 34.51 57.94 3.35
N ASP A 34 33.78 58.96 2.86
CA ASP A 34 32.32 58.96 2.79
C ASP A 34 31.79 57.87 1.83
N LEU A 35 32.40 57.71 0.65
CA LEU A 35 32.06 56.64 -0.30
C LEU A 35 32.26 55.25 0.31
N LEU A 36 33.33 55.05 1.08
CA LEU A 36 33.61 53.75 1.70
C LEU A 36 32.72 53.48 2.90
N GLU A 37 32.40 54.50 3.71
CA GLU A 37 31.49 54.34 4.84
C GLU A 37 30.04 54.10 4.40
N SER A 38 29.63 54.68 3.27
CA SER A 38 28.28 54.52 2.71
C SER A 38 28.08 53.22 1.92
N ASN A 39 29.12 52.69 1.26
CA ASN A 39 28.97 51.53 0.37
C ASN A 39 29.52 50.20 0.91
N LEU A 40 30.33 50.22 1.98
CA LEU A 40 30.86 48.98 2.57
C LEU A 40 29.98 48.47 3.71
N ALA A 41 29.72 47.16 3.69
CA ALA A 41 29.09 46.48 4.81
C ALA A 41 29.95 46.62 6.07
N LYS A 42 29.34 47.05 7.17
CA LYS A 42 30.00 47.20 8.46
C LYS A 42 30.21 45.81 9.06
N ARG A 43 31.19 45.67 9.97
CA ARG A 43 31.42 44.41 10.69
C ARG A 43 30.17 43.86 11.37
N ARG A 44 29.29 44.74 11.84
CA ARG A 44 28.01 44.38 12.45
C ARG A 44 27.07 43.69 11.46
N ASP A 45 27.07 44.11 10.19
CA ASP A 45 26.23 43.52 9.15
C ASP A 45 26.70 42.10 8.84
N VAL A 46 28.01 41.89 8.72
CA VAL A 46 28.62 40.56 8.54
C VAL A 46 28.31 39.66 9.75
N GLN A 47 28.48 40.16 10.98
CA GLN A 47 28.10 39.42 12.19
C GLN A 47 26.61 39.07 12.24
N GLY A 48 25.74 39.94 11.70
CA GLY A 48 24.31 39.65 11.56
C GLY A 48 24.05 38.51 10.60
N VAL A 49 24.73 38.50 9.45
CA VAL A 49 24.66 37.41 8.47
C VAL A 49 25.17 36.10 9.06
N ASP A 50 26.30 36.11 9.78
CA ASP A 50 26.85 34.90 10.42
C ASP A 50 25.85 34.29 11.41
N LYS A 51 25.21 35.12 12.25
CA LYS A 51 24.16 34.66 13.18
C LYS A 51 22.94 34.08 12.45
N ASN A 52 22.51 34.71 11.36
CA ASN A 52 21.41 34.20 10.56
C ASN A 52 21.75 32.86 9.91
N ILE A 53 22.99 32.68 9.44
CA ILE A 53 23.48 31.41 8.89
C ILE A 53 23.49 30.33 9.98
N GLU A 54 23.98 30.63 11.18
CA GLU A 54 23.95 29.69 12.30
C GLU A 54 22.53 29.29 12.68
N PHE A 55 21.61 30.26 12.73
CA PHE A 55 20.21 30.01 12.99
C PHE A 55 19.59 29.08 11.94
N LEU A 56 19.76 29.40 10.64
CA LEU A 56 19.24 28.58 9.55
C LEU A 56 19.82 27.17 9.55
N ARG A 57 21.12 27.02 9.84
CA ARG A 57 21.74 25.69 10.00
C ARG A 57 21.10 24.90 11.13
N ALA A 58 20.82 25.53 12.27
CA ALA A 58 20.18 24.88 13.40
C ALA A 58 18.71 24.52 13.11
N GLU A 59 17.97 25.38 12.39
CA GLU A 59 16.61 25.11 11.92
C GLU A 59 16.58 23.95 10.93
N THR A 60 17.39 24.00 9.87
CA THR A 60 17.49 22.91 8.88
C THR A 60 17.88 21.58 9.53
N LYS A 61 18.77 21.58 10.51
CA LYS A 61 19.13 20.35 11.26
C LYS A 61 17.93 19.79 12.03
N ARG A 62 17.10 20.64 12.64
CA ARG A 62 15.88 20.22 13.33
C ARG A 62 14.85 19.66 12.35
N ASP A 63 14.70 20.30 11.19
CA ASP A 63 13.76 19.85 10.15
C ASP A 63 14.17 18.49 9.59
N ILE A 64 15.46 18.28 9.31
CA ILE A 64 15.99 16.98 8.88
C ILE A 64 15.67 15.89 9.92
N GLN A 65 15.93 16.16 11.21
CA GLN A 65 15.58 15.22 12.27
C GLN A 65 14.06 14.98 12.38
N GLY A 66 13.23 15.99 12.08
CA GLY A 66 11.79 15.85 12.01
C GLY A 66 11.36 14.91 10.88
N VAL A 67 11.93 15.10 9.70
CA VAL A 67 11.69 14.24 8.52
C VAL A 67 12.16 12.81 8.79
N GLU A 68 13.33 12.62 9.39
CA GLU A 68 13.83 11.28 9.75
C GLU A 68 12.86 10.54 10.69
N ARG A 69 12.36 11.20 11.73
CA ARG A 69 11.34 10.62 12.63
C ARG A 69 10.05 10.27 11.89
N ASN A 70 9.57 11.16 11.02
CA ASN A 70 8.35 10.89 10.23
C ASN A 70 8.55 9.66 9.32
N ILE A 71 9.72 9.51 8.70
CA ILE A 71 10.06 8.34 7.89
C ILE A 71 10.07 7.07 8.73
N GLU A 72 10.62 7.10 9.94
CA GLU A 72 10.60 5.96 10.86
C GLU A 72 9.18 5.55 11.25
N VAL A 73 8.32 6.52 11.57
CA VAL A 73 6.90 6.28 11.88
C VAL A 73 6.19 5.64 10.69
N LEU A 74 6.30 6.23 9.50
CA LEU A 74 5.67 5.69 8.28
C LEU A 74 6.17 4.28 7.94
N ARG A 75 7.47 4.00 8.14
CA ARG A 75 8.01 2.64 7.97
C ARG A 75 7.40 1.65 8.96
N ALA A 76 7.23 2.05 10.22
CA ALA A 76 6.63 1.19 11.24
C ALA A 76 5.14 0.91 10.97
N GLU A 77 4.38 1.94 10.56
CA GLU A 77 2.98 1.81 10.16
C GLU A 77 2.83 0.89 8.94
N THR A 78 3.61 1.13 7.89
CA THR A 78 3.61 0.30 6.68
C THR A 78 3.91 -1.16 7.00
N LYS A 79 4.90 -1.42 7.88
CA LYS A 79 5.22 -2.78 8.32
C LYS A 79 4.06 -3.44 9.06
N LYS A 80 3.37 -2.69 9.93
CA LYS A 80 2.21 -3.19 10.66
C LYS A 80 1.05 -3.52 9.71
N ASP A 81 0.82 -2.67 8.72
CA ASP A 81 -0.23 -2.88 7.71
C ASP A 81 0.06 -4.11 6.85
N ILE A 82 1.30 -4.30 6.39
CA ILE A 82 1.72 -5.51 5.68
C ILE A 82 1.45 -6.76 6.52
N GLN A 83 1.85 -6.77 7.79
CA GLN A 83 1.56 -7.89 8.69
C GLN A 83 0.05 -8.09 8.92
N GLY A 84 -0.75 -7.03 8.90
CA GLY A 84 -2.21 -7.12 8.96
C GLY A 84 -2.79 -7.83 7.73
N VAL A 85 -2.33 -7.44 6.54
CA VAL A 85 -2.73 -8.06 5.27
C VAL A 85 -2.30 -9.53 5.22
N GLU A 86 -1.09 -9.87 5.64
CA GLU A 86 -0.61 -11.26 5.70
C GLU A 86 -1.52 -12.14 6.57
N ARG A 87 -1.89 -11.67 7.77
CA ARG A 87 -2.82 -12.38 8.65
C ARG A 87 -4.20 -12.56 8.01
N ASN A 88 -4.73 -11.53 7.35
CA ASN A 88 -6.02 -11.62 6.67
C ASN A 88 -5.98 -12.66 5.54
N ILE A 89 -4.88 -12.72 4.78
CA ILE A 89 -4.68 -13.74 3.74
C ILE A 89 -4.65 -15.15 4.34
N GLU A 90 -3.96 -15.34 5.47
CA GLU A 90 -3.94 -16.64 6.16
C GLU A 90 -5.33 -17.08 6.62
N VAL A 91 -6.11 -16.17 7.22
CA VAL A 91 -7.49 -16.42 7.64
C VAL A 91 -8.35 -16.82 6.44
N LEU A 92 -8.35 -16.02 5.37
CA LEU A 92 -9.14 -16.30 4.16
C LEU A 92 -8.75 -17.64 3.52
N ARG A 93 -7.47 -17.99 3.50
CA ARG A 93 -6.99 -19.30 3.02
C ARG A 93 -7.53 -20.44 3.88
N ALA A 94 -7.54 -20.29 5.20
CA ALA A 94 -8.06 -21.30 6.12
C ALA A 94 -9.57 -21.49 5.96
N GLU A 95 -10.32 -20.39 5.86
CA GLU A 95 -11.77 -20.40 5.61
C GLU A 95 -12.10 -21.07 4.28
N THR A 96 -11.45 -20.64 3.19
CA THR A 96 -11.64 -21.23 1.86
C THR A 96 -11.37 -22.73 1.86
N LYS A 97 -10.30 -23.17 2.55
CA LYS A 97 -9.98 -24.60 2.67
C LYS A 97 -11.08 -25.37 3.42
N LYS A 98 -11.62 -24.79 4.49
CA LYS A 98 -12.72 -25.38 5.26
C LYS A 98 -13.99 -25.49 4.41
N ASP A 99 -14.31 -24.46 3.63
CA ASP A 99 -15.47 -24.43 2.75
C ASP A 99 -15.36 -25.48 1.64
N ILE A 100 -14.18 -25.61 1.01
CA ILE A 100 -13.90 -26.66 0.02
C ILE A 100 -14.15 -28.05 0.64
N GLN A 101 -13.60 -28.32 1.83
CA GLN A 101 -13.84 -29.59 2.53
C GLN A 101 -15.32 -29.80 2.89
N GLY A 102 -16.06 -28.72 3.18
CA GLY A 102 -17.50 -28.78 3.40
C GLY A 102 -18.24 -29.22 2.14
N VAL A 103 -17.91 -28.62 0.99
CA VAL A 103 -18.47 -28.96 -0.31
C VAL A 103 -18.13 -30.40 -0.70
N GLU A 104 -16.89 -30.84 -0.50
CA GLU A 104 -16.48 -32.22 -0.78
C GLU A 104 -17.33 -33.24 0.01
N ARG A 105 -17.53 -33.00 1.32
CA ARG A 105 -18.40 -33.86 2.15
C ARG A 105 -19.84 -33.86 1.66
N ASN A 106 -20.39 -32.69 1.30
CA ASN A 106 -21.75 -32.61 0.77
C ASN A 106 -21.90 -33.40 -0.53
N ILE A 107 -20.89 -33.35 -1.41
CA ILE A 107 -20.87 -34.15 -2.64
C ILE A 107 -20.84 -35.65 -2.33
N GLU A 108 -20.04 -36.08 -1.36
CA GLU A 108 -20.00 -37.49 -0.93
C GLU A 108 -21.35 -37.96 -0.40
N VAL A 109 -22.01 -37.16 0.44
CA VAL A 109 -23.35 -37.44 0.96
C VAL A 109 -24.35 -37.57 -0.18
N LEU A 110 -24.42 -36.59 -1.08
CA LEU A 110 -25.34 -36.61 -2.22
C LEU A 110 -25.10 -37.81 -3.15
N ARG A 111 -23.83 -38.19 -3.39
CA ARG A 111 -23.49 -39.40 -4.15
C ARG A 111 -23.99 -40.66 -3.45
N ALA A 112 -23.85 -40.75 -2.13
CA ALA A 112 -24.32 -41.90 -1.35
C ALA A 112 -25.85 -42.00 -1.31
N GLU A 113 -26.55 -40.86 -1.21
CA GLU A 113 -28.02 -40.78 -1.32
C GLU A 113 -28.49 -41.19 -2.70
N THR A 114 -27.94 -40.59 -3.76
CA THR A 114 -28.30 -40.92 -5.15
C THR A 114 -28.06 -42.42 -5.45
N LYS A 115 -26.99 -43.01 -4.93
CA LYS A 115 -26.72 -44.44 -5.09
C LYS A 115 -27.79 -45.30 -4.40
N ARG A 116 -28.25 -44.92 -3.22
CA ARG A 116 -29.34 -45.60 -2.50
C ARG A 116 -30.65 -45.47 -3.28
N ASP A 117 -31.00 -44.27 -3.71
CA ASP A 117 -32.22 -44.02 -4.50
C ASP A 117 -32.23 -44.86 -5.78
N ILE A 118 -31.09 -44.95 -6.50
CA ILE A 118 -30.96 -45.82 -7.69
C ILE A 118 -31.17 -47.30 -7.33
N GLN A 119 -30.65 -47.77 -6.19
CA GLN A 119 -30.84 -49.16 -5.76
C GLN A 119 -32.29 -49.45 -5.41
N ASP A 120 -32.96 -48.52 -4.75
CA ASP A 120 -34.36 -48.68 -4.35
C ASP A 120 -35.29 -48.66 -5.57
N VAL A 121 -35.08 -47.73 -6.51
CA VAL A 121 -35.79 -47.72 -7.80
C VAL A 121 -35.58 -49.03 -8.57
N LYS A 122 -34.36 -49.58 -8.60
CA LYS A 122 -34.09 -50.87 -9.25
C LYS A 122 -34.89 -52.02 -8.62
N LYS A 123 -34.95 -52.08 -7.29
CA LYS A 123 -35.75 -53.09 -6.57
C LYS A 123 -37.24 -52.94 -6.87
N GLU A 124 -37.76 -51.71 -6.89
CA GLU A 124 -39.16 -51.46 -7.22
C GLU A 124 -39.52 -51.93 -8.63
N ILE A 125 -38.65 -51.68 -9.61
CA ILE A 125 -38.81 -52.16 -10.99
C ILE A 125 -38.80 -53.68 -11.04
N GLU A 126 -37.88 -54.35 -10.34
CA GLU A 126 -37.81 -55.82 -10.27
C GLU A 126 -39.08 -56.43 -9.67
N ILE A 127 -39.56 -55.87 -8.55
CA ILE A 127 -40.82 -56.27 -7.91
C ILE A 127 -42.00 -56.07 -8.87
N MET A 128 -42.06 -54.94 -9.57
CA MET A 128 -43.10 -54.67 -10.56
C MET A 128 -43.04 -55.68 -11.71
N GLY A 129 -41.84 -55.99 -12.21
CA GLY A 129 -41.59 -57.01 -13.22
C GLY A 129 -42.15 -58.37 -12.80
N HIS A 130 -41.81 -58.85 -11.61
CA HIS A 130 -42.34 -60.11 -11.07
C HIS A 130 -43.87 -60.10 -10.96
N LYS A 131 -44.45 -59.02 -10.43
CA LYS A 131 -45.92 -58.88 -10.33
C LYS A 131 -46.59 -58.94 -11.70
N LEU A 132 -45.98 -58.33 -12.72
CA LEU A 132 -46.48 -58.39 -14.10
C LEU A 132 -46.38 -59.80 -14.67
N THR A 133 -45.23 -60.47 -14.53
CA THR A 133 -45.04 -61.86 -15.00
C THR A 133 -46.07 -62.81 -14.38
N ILE A 134 -46.30 -62.71 -13.05
CA ILE A 134 -47.30 -63.52 -12.35
C ILE A 134 -48.71 -63.24 -12.90
N LYS A 135 -49.10 -61.97 -13.04
CA LYS A 135 -50.42 -61.59 -13.59
C LYS A 135 -50.61 -62.11 -15.01
N MET A 136 -49.59 -61.99 -15.87
CA MET A 136 -49.65 -62.50 -17.25
C MET A 136 -49.76 -64.02 -17.29
N GLY A 137 -48.99 -64.74 -16.47
CA GLY A 137 -49.10 -66.18 -16.34
C GLY A 137 -50.50 -66.64 -15.91
N ALA A 138 -51.07 -65.97 -14.91
CA ALA A 138 -52.44 -66.24 -14.46
C ALA A 138 -53.48 -66.00 -15.57
N MET A 139 -53.39 -64.88 -16.30
CA MET A 139 -54.25 -64.59 -17.46
C MET A 139 -54.09 -65.62 -18.59
N GLY A 140 -52.88 -66.11 -18.83
CA GLY A 140 -52.62 -67.15 -19.83
C GLY A 140 -53.31 -68.47 -19.47
N VAL A 141 -53.20 -68.91 -18.21
CA VAL A 141 -53.85 -70.14 -17.73
C VAL A 141 -55.37 -70.03 -17.80
N THR A 142 -55.95 -68.91 -17.36
CA THR A 142 -57.40 -68.71 -17.45
C THR A 142 -57.88 -68.63 -18.90
N GLY A 143 -57.12 -67.98 -19.79
CA GLY A 143 -57.41 -67.93 -21.21
C GLY A 143 -57.43 -69.32 -21.87
N VAL A 144 -56.44 -70.16 -21.59
CA VAL A 144 -56.40 -71.55 -22.11
C VAL A 144 -57.56 -72.38 -21.55
N ALA A 145 -57.83 -72.29 -20.24
CA ALA A 145 -58.94 -72.99 -19.62
C ALA A 145 -60.29 -72.62 -20.28
N LEU A 146 -60.52 -71.33 -20.54
CA LEU A 146 -61.73 -70.85 -21.22
C LEU A 146 -61.83 -71.41 -22.66
N LEU A 147 -60.75 -71.37 -23.43
CA LEU A 147 -60.73 -71.92 -24.80
C LEU A 147 -61.04 -73.43 -24.83
N THR A 148 -60.46 -74.20 -23.90
CA THR A 148 -60.74 -75.64 -23.81
C THR A 148 -62.18 -75.95 -23.40
N ALA A 149 -62.78 -75.13 -22.55
CA ALA A 149 -64.19 -75.27 -22.18
C ALA A 149 -65.11 -74.99 -23.38
N ILE A 150 -64.80 -73.97 -24.18
CA ILE A 150 -65.55 -73.64 -25.41
C ILE A 150 -65.45 -74.78 -26.43
N GLN A 151 -64.26 -75.35 -26.65
CA GLN A 151 -64.07 -76.47 -27.59
C GLN A 151 -64.84 -77.74 -27.20
N LYS A 152 -65.11 -77.97 -25.91
CA LYS A 152 -65.91 -79.12 -25.45
C LYS A 152 -67.42 -78.91 -25.60
N LEU A 153 -67.88 -77.68 -25.82
CA LEU A 153 -69.30 -77.31 -25.95
C LEU A 153 -69.78 -77.23 -27.41
N LEU A 154 -68.85 -77.19 -28.38
CA LEU A 154 -69.09 -77.25 -29.82
C LEU A 154 -68.98 -78.69 -30.32
#